data_AF-A0A940H537-F1
#
_entry.id   AF-A0A940H537-F1
#
_cell.length_a   1.000
_cell.length_b   1.000
_cell.length_c   1.000
_cell.angle_alpha   90.00
_cell.angle_beta   90.00
_cell.angle_gamma   90.00
#
_symmetry.space_group_name_H-M   'P 1'
#
loop_
_entity.id
_entity.type
_entity.pdbx_description
1 polymer ?
#
loop_
_entity_poly.entity_id
_entity_poly.type
_entity_poly.pdbx_seq_one_letter_code
_entity_poly.pdbx_strand_id
1 'polypeptide(L)'
;MLLKTGSALLAVATSGLALANAPATTAPFAGRWSQSSQGKELVLVPRIKLQPNFGVGAGTSLGGSVGYGSMTRTAIVTEPVPMDVARSMTLVIGQDGRFDWTITRRHAESGGCTRTTVQHKQGNVQLEPGQLLFAISGGTESWRSSCGKQGSGTIAAATERYAMTFQGQKLLLASGPSRWTFSRG
;
A
#
# COMPACT_ATOMS: atom_id res chain seq x y z
N MET A 1 19.74 -32.29 -78.02
CA MET A 1 18.67 -31.87 -77.07
C MET A 1 18.88 -32.62 -75.77
N LEU A 2 18.83 -32.07 -74.55
CA LEU A 2 18.92 -30.73 -73.97
C LEU A 2 19.11 -30.95 -72.44
N LEU A 3 19.90 -30.10 -71.78
CA LEU A 3 20.35 -30.18 -70.37
C LEU A 3 19.23 -30.34 -69.33
N LYS A 4 19.57 -30.80 -68.10
CA LYS A 4 19.39 -29.98 -66.88
C LYS A 4 20.11 -30.53 -65.63
N THR A 5 21.10 -29.75 -65.19
CA THR A 5 21.71 -29.72 -63.87
C THR A 5 20.70 -29.22 -62.83
N GLY A 6 20.61 -29.89 -61.67
CA GLY A 6 19.80 -29.45 -60.53
C GLY A 6 20.70 -29.12 -59.34
N SER A 7 20.90 -27.83 -59.08
CA SER A 7 21.60 -27.33 -57.90
C SER A 7 20.67 -27.38 -56.68
N ALA A 8 21.07 -28.09 -55.63
CA ALA A 8 20.37 -28.10 -54.35
C ALA A 8 20.81 -26.90 -53.49
N LEU A 9 19.88 -26.01 -53.14
CA LEU A 9 20.07 -24.96 -52.14
C LEU A 9 19.97 -25.56 -50.73
N LEU A 10 21.06 -25.45 -49.95
CA LEU A 10 21.06 -25.64 -48.50
C LEU A 10 20.58 -24.34 -47.82
N ALA A 11 19.36 -24.36 -47.27
CA ALA A 11 18.89 -23.31 -46.39
C ALA A 11 19.26 -23.66 -44.94
N VAL A 12 20.22 -22.91 -44.37
CA VAL A 12 20.57 -22.98 -42.94
C VAL A 12 19.52 -22.20 -42.16
N ALA A 13 18.64 -22.90 -41.46
CA ALA A 13 17.70 -22.31 -40.52
C ALA A 13 18.45 -21.97 -39.22
N THR A 14 18.70 -20.69 -38.98
CA THR A 14 19.16 -20.19 -37.68
C THR A 14 17.99 -20.18 -36.70
N SER A 15 17.95 -21.19 -35.83
CA SER A 15 17.02 -21.23 -34.70
C SER A 15 17.37 -20.11 -33.71
N GLY A 16 16.60 -19.03 -33.74
CA GLY A 16 16.64 -18.00 -32.72
C GLY A 16 16.25 -18.61 -31.38
N LEU A 17 17.17 -18.60 -30.42
CA LEU A 17 16.90 -18.92 -29.02
C LEU A 17 15.92 -17.88 -28.46
N ALA A 18 14.64 -18.21 -28.51
CA ALA A 18 13.64 -17.51 -27.71
C ALA A 18 13.96 -17.77 -26.24
N LEU A 19 14.54 -16.77 -25.57
CA LEU A 19 14.61 -16.71 -24.11
C LEU A 19 13.17 -16.71 -23.60
N ALA A 20 12.67 -17.89 -23.24
CA ALA A 20 11.43 -18.02 -22.51
C ALA A 20 11.61 -17.32 -21.16
N ASN A 21 11.00 -16.14 -21.02
CA ASN A 21 10.77 -15.53 -19.71
C ASN A 21 9.88 -16.48 -18.90
N ALA A 22 10.50 -17.42 -18.18
CA ALA A 22 9.80 -18.20 -17.19
C ALA A 22 9.17 -17.23 -16.18
N PRO A 23 7.88 -17.37 -15.84
CA PRO A 23 7.27 -16.53 -14.83
C PRO A 23 8.06 -16.71 -13.53
N ALA A 24 8.59 -15.62 -13.01
CA ALA A 24 9.36 -15.62 -11.78
C ALA A 24 8.48 -16.23 -10.67
N THR A 25 8.82 -17.46 -10.26
CA THR A 25 7.97 -18.23 -9.38
C THR A 25 8.00 -17.60 -8.00
N THR A 26 6.82 -17.30 -7.44
CA THR A 26 6.64 -16.75 -6.09
C THR A 26 6.73 -17.82 -5.00
N ALA A 27 6.90 -19.09 -5.40
CA ALA A 27 7.09 -20.25 -4.53
C ALA A 27 8.02 -20.06 -3.33
N PRO A 28 9.21 -19.41 -3.41
CA PRO A 28 10.05 -19.19 -2.22
C PRO A 28 9.37 -18.32 -1.16
N PHE A 29 8.44 -17.45 -1.55
CA PHE A 29 7.70 -16.55 -0.67
C PHE A 29 6.34 -17.11 -0.23
N ALA A 30 5.90 -18.22 -0.78
CA ALA A 30 4.65 -18.82 -0.39
C ALA A 30 4.65 -19.21 1.10
N GLY A 31 3.52 -18.99 1.77
CA GLY A 31 3.35 -19.24 3.19
C GLY A 31 2.77 -18.04 3.94
N ARG A 32 2.73 -18.18 5.28
CA ARG A 32 2.24 -17.14 6.20
C ARG A 32 3.43 -16.42 6.83
N TRP A 33 3.40 -15.11 6.72
CA TRP A 33 4.41 -14.19 7.21
C TRP A 33 3.79 -13.28 8.26
N SER A 34 4.50 -13.04 9.35
CA SER A 34 4.06 -12.16 10.42
C SER A 34 5.12 -11.12 10.74
N GLN A 35 4.68 -9.93 11.10
CA GLN A 35 5.54 -8.86 11.55
C GLN A 35 4.82 -8.06 12.62
N SER A 36 5.54 -7.62 13.64
CA SER A 36 5.06 -6.67 14.64
C SER A 36 6.13 -5.64 14.93
N SER A 37 5.73 -4.39 15.14
CA SER A 37 6.62 -3.30 15.52
C SER A 37 5.90 -2.25 16.35
N GLN A 38 6.68 -1.48 17.10
CA GLN A 38 6.24 -0.26 17.75
C GLN A 38 7.24 0.84 17.40
N GLY A 39 6.76 2.01 17.02
CA GLY A 39 7.66 3.11 16.67
C GLY A 39 6.91 4.40 16.32
N LYS A 40 7.67 5.45 16.05
CA LYS A 40 7.12 6.73 15.60
C LYS A 40 6.75 6.65 14.12
N GLU A 41 5.48 6.87 13.80
CA GLU A 41 4.99 7.00 12.43
C GLU A 41 4.25 8.34 12.27
N LEU A 42 4.28 8.93 11.08
CA LEU A 42 3.42 10.08 10.78
C LEU A 42 1.99 9.59 10.60
N VAL A 43 1.10 10.07 11.46
CA VAL A 43 -0.33 9.77 11.43
C VAL A 43 -1.08 11.03 11.04
N LEU A 44 -2.02 10.87 10.10
CA LEU A 44 -2.93 11.93 9.70
C LEU A 44 -4.01 12.10 10.78
N VAL A 45 -3.93 13.21 11.52
CA VAL A 45 -4.90 13.53 12.57
C VAL A 45 -5.71 14.77 12.20
N PRO A 46 -7.04 14.77 12.40
CA PRO A 46 -7.84 15.96 12.21
C PRO A 46 -7.51 16.96 13.33
N ARG A 47 -7.02 18.14 12.97
CA ARG A 47 -6.83 19.26 13.89
C ARG A 47 -7.80 20.37 13.53
N ILE A 48 -8.42 20.94 14.56
CA ILE A 48 -9.23 22.14 14.41
C ILE A 48 -8.27 23.31 14.29
N LYS A 49 -8.25 23.95 13.13
CA LYS A 49 -7.51 25.20 12.91
C LYS A 49 -8.50 26.34 12.72
N LEU A 50 -8.28 27.42 13.47
CA LEU A 50 -8.92 28.70 13.21
C LEU A 50 -8.16 29.34 12.04
N GLN A 51 -8.72 29.28 10.84
CA GLN A 51 -8.18 29.97 9.68
C GLN A 51 -8.71 31.41 9.67
N PRO A 52 -7.85 32.43 9.50
CA PRO A 52 -8.31 33.80 9.33
C PRO A 52 -9.21 33.91 8.08
N ASN A 53 -10.36 34.55 8.23
CA ASN A 53 -11.33 34.78 7.17
C ASN A 53 -10.83 35.93 6.29
N PHE A 54 -10.05 35.64 5.24
CA PHE A 54 -9.73 36.62 4.19
C PHE A 54 -10.95 36.79 3.28
N GLY A 55 -11.95 37.51 3.77
CA GLY A 55 -13.24 37.67 3.11
C GLY A 55 -13.99 38.89 3.62
N VAL A 56 -13.34 40.06 3.62
CA VAL A 56 -14.01 41.36 3.68
C VAL A 56 -13.54 42.17 2.48
N GLY A 57 -14.21 41.94 1.36
CA GLY A 57 -13.99 42.62 0.08
C GLY A 57 -15.01 42.15 -0.95
N ALA A 58 -16.27 42.54 -0.75
CA ALA A 58 -17.40 42.45 -1.69
C ALA A 58 -17.78 41.06 -2.26
N GLY A 59 -18.89 40.48 -1.78
CA GLY A 59 -19.54 39.34 -2.46
C GLY A 59 -20.53 38.56 -1.59
N THR A 60 -21.81 38.93 -1.72
CA THR A 60 -23.07 38.21 -1.44
C THR A 60 -23.09 37.05 -0.44
N SER A 61 -23.77 37.28 0.69
CA SER A 61 -24.15 36.26 1.69
C SER A 61 -25.20 35.28 1.18
N LEU A 62 -25.02 33.98 1.48
CA LEU A 62 -26.11 33.01 1.55
C LEU A 62 -26.01 32.21 2.86
N GLY A 63 -26.76 32.69 3.87
CA GLY A 63 -27.46 31.90 4.90
C GLY A 63 -26.66 31.07 5.90
N GLY A 64 -26.42 31.63 7.09
CA GLY A 64 -26.04 30.88 8.29
C GLY A 64 -25.68 31.80 9.47
N SER A 65 -26.64 32.04 10.37
CA SER A 65 -26.57 32.99 11.48
C SER A 65 -25.62 32.60 12.62
N VAL A 66 -24.52 33.34 12.77
CA VAL A 66 -23.88 33.66 14.07
C VAL A 66 -23.41 35.12 14.00
N GLY A 67 -23.61 35.87 15.09
CA GLY A 67 -23.52 37.33 15.13
C GLY A 67 -22.19 37.96 14.73
N TYR A 68 -22.24 39.30 14.58
CA TYR A 68 -21.12 40.23 14.37
C TYR A 68 -19.81 39.75 15.02
N GLY A 69 -18.77 39.51 14.20
CA GLY A 69 -17.37 39.53 14.68
C GLY A 69 -16.56 38.23 14.71
N SER A 70 -16.89 37.16 13.98
CA SER A 70 -15.93 36.04 13.84
C SER A 70 -14.97 36.24 12.66
N MET A 71 -13.76 36.70 12.95
CA MET A 71 -12.64 36.82 12.00
C MET A 71 -12.01 35.48 11.59
N THR A 72 -12.56 34.35 12.05
CA THR A 72 -11.97 33.03 11.87
C THR A 72 -12.99 32.01 11.37
N ARG A 73 -12.71 31.34 10.24
CA ARG A 73 -13.39 30.11 9.84
C ARG A 73 -12.71 28.93 10.54
N THR A 74 -13.48 28.12 11.25
CA THR A 74 -12.98 26.87 11.82
C THR A 74 -12.87 25.84 10.71
N ALA A 75 -11.65 25.54 10.26
CA ALA A 75 -11.39 24.48 9.30
C ALA A 75 -10.87 23.24 10.03
N ILE A 76 -11.41 22.08 9.69
CA ILE A 76 -10.83 20.79 10.08
C ILE A 76 -9.72 20.50 9.07
N VAL A 77 -8.47 20.64 9.50
CA VAL A 77 -7.29 20.36 8.68
C VAL A 77 -6.71 19.04 9.14
N THR A 78 -6.50 18.10 8.22
CA THR A 78 -5.81 16.85 8.53
C THR A 78 -4.31 17.07 8.41
N GLU A 79 -3.58 16.90 9.51
CA GLU A 79 -2.13 17.15 9.55
C GLU A 79 -1.34 15.88 9.85
N PRO A 80 -0.16 15.68 9.24
CA PRO A 80 0.75 14.61 9.62
C PRO A 80 1.42 14.96 10.94
N VAL A 81 1.19 14.14 11.98
CA VAL A 81 1.80 14.29 13.30
C VAL A 81 2.58 13.02 13.64
N PRO A 82 3.83 13.12 14.16
CA PRO A 82 4.56 11.95 14.62
C PRO A 82 3.91 11.37 15.88
N MET A 83 3.47 10.11 15.80
CA MET A 83 2.79 9.41 16.90
C MET A 83 3.41 8.04 17.14
N ASP A 84 3.34 7.55 18.38
CA ASP A 84 3.66 6.15 18.66
C ASP A 84 2.58 5.25 18.08
N VAL A 85 2.98 4.41 17.13
CA VAL A 85 2.11 3.45 16.47
C VAL A 85 2.61 2.04 16.80
N ALA A 86 1.72 1.22 17.34
CA ALA A 86 1.88 -0.21 17.38
C ALA A 86 1.28 -0.81 16.11
N ARG A 87 2.07 -1.59 15.37
CA ARG A 87 1.67 -2.20 14.09
C ARG A 87 1.86 -3.70 14.17
N SER A 88 0.88 -4.44 13.67
CA SER A 88 1.00 -5.87 13.41
C SER A 88 0.52 -6.17 11.99
N MET A 89 1.26 -7.01 11.28
CA MET A 89 1.01 -7.38 9.90
C MET A 89 1.01 -8.89 9.78
N THR A 90 0.08 -9.42 8.97
CA THR A 90 0.08 -10.80 8.51
C THR A 90 -0.07 -10.80 7.01
N LEU A 91 0.89 -11.41 6.33
CA LEU A 91 0.91 -11.55 4.88
C LEU A 91 0.88 -13.04 4.55
N VAL A 92 -0.14 -13.46 3.80
CA VAL A 92 -0.25 -14.83 3.28
C VAL A 92 0.00 -14.75 1.79
N ILE A 93 0.94 -15.55 1.27
CA ILE A 93 1.22 -15.68 -0.16
C ILE A 93 0.95 -17.12 -0.57
N GLY A 94 0.10 -17.32 -1.56
CA GLY A 94 -0.17 -18.60 -2.20
C GLY A 94 0.96 -19.01 -3.15
N GLN A 95 1.04 -20.31 -3.45
CA GLN A 95 1.99 -20.85 -4.44
C GLN A 95 1.76 -20.29 -5.85
N ASP A 96 0.53 -19.84 -6.13
CA ASP A 96 0.10 -19.19 -7.36
C ASP A 96 0.35 -17.68 -7.38
N GLY A 97 0.95 -17.13 -6.32
CA GLY A 97 1.22 -15.71 -6.20
C GLY A 97 0.02 -14.87 -5.74
N ARG A 98 -1.16 -15.46 -5.47
CA ARG A 98 -2.21 -14.70 -4.78
C ARG A 98 -1.75 -14.32 -3.38
N PHE A 99 -2.16 -13.16 -2.88
CA PHE A 99 -1.85 -12.76 -1.52
C PHE A 99 -3.05 -12.18 -0.78
N ASP A 100 -3.02 -12.33 0.55
CA ASP A 100 -3.88 -11.64 1.51
C ASP A 100 -2.99 -10.98 2.56
N TRP A 101 -3.16 -9.67 2.75
CA TRP A 101 -2.35 -8.87 3.66
C TRP A 101 -3.22 -8.10 4.64
N THR A 102 -3.18 -8.52 5.90
CA THR A 102 -3.83 -7.83 7.01
C THR A 102 -2.82 -6.94 7.74
N ILE A 103 -3.17 -5.68 7.95
CA ILE A 103 -2.37 -4.69 8.66
C ILE A 103 -3.25 -4.09 9.75
N THR A 104 -2.85 -4.25 11.01
CA THR A 104 -3.48 -3.57 12.15
C THR A 104 -2.53 -2.51 12.67
N ARG A 105 -3.04 -1.30 12.89
CA ARG A 105 -2.33 -0.18 13.50
C ARG A 105 -3.10 0.32 14.70
N ARG A 106 -2.40 0.64 15.78
CA ARG A 106 -2.97 1.23 16.99
C ARG A 106 -2.16 2.43 17.42
N HIS A 107 -2.82 3.55 17.70
CA HIS A 107 -2.21 4.75 18.26
C HIS A 107 -3.19 5.47 19.18
N ALA A 108 -2.65 6.25 20.12
CA ALA A 108 -3.45 7.11 20.97
C ALA A 108 -4.12 8.23 20.15
N GLU A 109 -5.32 8.63 20.50
CA GLU A 109 -6.00 9.84 20.01
C GLU A 109 -6.03 10.89 21.13
N SER A 110 -6.52 12.10 20.82
CA SER A 110 -6.79 13.11 21.84
C SER A 110 -7.86 12.62 22.84
N GLY A 111 -7.75 13.07 24.09
CA GLY A 111 -8.70 12.71 25.15
C GLY A 111 -8.53 11.31 25.74
N GLY A 112 -7.36 10.67 25.55
CA GLY A 112 -7.05 9.35 26.13
C GLY A 112 -7.66 8.17 25.38
N CYS A 113 -8.30 8.43 24.23
CA CYS A 113 -8.84 7.39 23.36
C CYS A 113 -7.71 6.67 22.60
N THR A 114 -7.98 5.48 22.06
CA THR A 114 -7.08 4.75 21.16
C THR A 114 -7.79 4.43 19.87
N ARG A 115 -7.17 4.74 18.73
CA ARG A 115 -7.64 4.33 17.41
C ARG A 115 -6.97 3.04 17.00
N THR A 116 -7.78 2.08 16.58
CA THR A 116 -7.33 0.87 15.89
C THR A 116 -7.80 0.94 14.44
N THR A 117 -6.87 0.86 13.50
CA THR A 117 -7.17 0.73 12.06
C THR A 117 -6.78 -0.68 11.61
N VAL A 118 -7.65 -1.33 10.85
CA VAL A 118 -7.40 -2.63 10.21
C VAL A 118 -7.57 -2.46 8.71
N GLN A 119 -6.51 -2.74 7.96
CA GLN A 119 -6.52 -2.82 6.50
C GLN A 119 -6.38 -4.28 6.07
N HIS A 120 -7.21 -4.72 5.15
CA HIS A 120 -7.11 -6.00 4.46
C HIS A 120 -6.90 -5.72 2.98
N LYS A 121 -5.76 -6.14 2.42
CA LYS A 121 -5.45 -6.02 0.99
C LYS A 121 -5.38 -7.41 0.38
N GLN A 122 -5.84 -7.56 -0.85
CA GLN A 122 -5.73 -8.80 -1.59
C GLN A 122 -5.32 -8.54 -3.04
N GLY A 123 -4.71 -9.54 -3.68
CA GLY A 123 -4.27 -9.40 -5.06
C GLY A 123 -3.27 -10.47 -5.47
N ASN A 124 -2.35 -10.10 -6.37
CA ASN A 124 -1.26 -10.97 -6.80
C ASN A 124 0.10 -10.31 -6.51
N VAL A 125 1.07 -11.10 -6.11
CA VAL A 125 2.46 -10.70 -5.98
C VAL A 125 3.26 -11.20 -7.18
N GLN A 126 4.13 -10.36 -7.70
CA GLN A 126 5.08 -10.71 -8.74
C GLN A 126 6.49 -10.45 -8.22
N LEU A 127 7.41 -11.36 -8.57
CA LEU A 127 8.83 -11.20 -8.26
C LEU A 127 9.51 -10.46 -9.42
N GLU A 128 10.12 -9.33 -9.09
CA GLU A 128 11.05 -8.61 -9.96
C GLU A 128 12.47 -8.70 -9.34
N PRO A 129 13.55 -8.46 -10.10
CA PRO A 129 14.90 -8.50 -9.55
C PRO A 129 15.06 -7.59 -8.33
N GLY A 130 15.22 -8.19 -7.15
CA GLY A 130 15.36 -7.47 -5.87
C GLY A 130 14.10 -6.77 -5.36
N GLN A 131 12.93 -7.03 -5.95
CA GLN A 131 11.67 -6.38 -5.58
C GLN A 131 10.48 -7.34 -5.58
N LEU A 132 9.50 -7.05 -4.73
CA LEU A 132 8.16 -7.64 -4.84
C LEU A 132 7.17 -6.56 -5.28
N LEU A 133 6.40 -6.89 -6.30
CA LEU A 133 5.33 -6.09 -6.85
C LEU A 133 3.99 -6.64 -6.37
N PHE A 134 3.25 -5.88 -5.58
CA PHE A 134 1.91 -6.24 -5.13
C PHE A 134 0.88 -5.54 -6.01
N ALA A 135 0.27 -6.26 -6.93
CA ALA A 135 -0.87 -5.82 -7.71
C ALA A 135 -2.14 -6.04 -6.88
N ILE A 136 -2.54 -5.00 -6.13
CA ILE A 136 -3.72 -5.00 -5.28
C ILE A 136 -4.95 -4.89 -6.17
N SER A 137 -5.81 -5.90 -6.13
CA SER A 137 -7.09 -5.90 -6.84
C SER A 137 -8.21 -5.27 -6.01
N GLY A 138 -8.04 -5.24 -4.68
CA GLY A 138 -8.97 -4.58 -3.78
C GLY A 138 -8.68 -4.90 -2.32
N GLY A 139 -9.66 -4.58 -1.48
CA GLY A 139 -9.54 -4.78 -0.04
C GLY A 139 -10.50 -3.91 0.75
N THR A 140 -10.34 -3.93 2.06
CA THR A 140 -11.12 -3.12 2.99
C THR A 140 -10.21 -2.40 3.97
N GLU A 141 -10.65 -1.22 4.40
CA GLU A 141 -10.08 -0.54 5.55
C GLU A 141 -11.21 -0.27 6.53
N SER A 142 -10.95 -0.51 7.81
CA SER A 142 -11.85 -0.15 8.89
C SER A 142 -11.05 0.48 10.02
N TRP A 143 -11.72 1.33 10.80
CA TRP A 143 -11.14 1.88 12.01
C TRP A 143 -12.18 1.97 13.11
N ARG A 144 -11.72 1.85 14.33
CA ARG A 144 -12.51 1.99 15.55
C ARG A 144 -11.70 2.73 16.59
N SER A 145 -12.33 3.72 17.22
CA SER A 145 -11.84 4.38 18.43
C SER A 145 -12.40 3.68 19.65
N SER A 146 -11.60 3.59 20.72
CA SER A 146 -12.07 3.14 22.04
C SER A 146 -13.20 4.01 22.60
N CYS A 147 -13.37 5.23 22.07
CA CYS A 147 -14.41 6.18 22.45
C CYS A 147 -15.65 6.12 21.54
N GLY A 148 -15.88 4.98 20.86
CA GLY A 148 -17.14 4.67 20.17
C GLY A 148 -17.25 5.12 18.71
N LYS A 149 -16.30 5.91 18.20
CA LYS A 149 -16.25 6.30 16.79
C LYS A 149 -15.76 5.15 15.92
N GLN A 150 -16.31 4.99 14.72
CA GLN A 150 -15.87 3.96 13.77
C GLN A 150 -16.14 4.36 12.32
N GLY A 151 -15.50 3.69 11.39
CA GLY A 151 -15.75 3.85 9.96
C GLY A 151 -15.08 2.75 9.14
N SER A 152 -15.50 2.64 7.88
CA SER A 152 -14.96 1.66 6.94
C SER A 152 -15.01 2.17 5.51
N GLY A 153 -14.19 1.59 4.64
CA GLY A 153 -14.16 1.86 3.22
C GLY A 153 -13.50 0.73 2.43
N THR A 154 -13.54 0.83 1.11
CA THR A 154 -12.85 -0.08 0.20
C THR A 154 -11.46 0.46 -0.13
N ILE A 155 -10.52 -0.46 -0.36
CA ILE A 155 -9.20 -0.13 -0.88
C ILE A 155 -9.27 -0.25 -2.40
N ALA A 156 -8.93 0.82 -3.11
CA ALA A 156 -8.89 0.84 -4.57
C ALA A 156 -7.76 -0.05 -5.11
N ALA A 157 -7.94 -0.52 -6.34
CA ALA A 157 -6.89 -1.24 -7.03
C ALA A 157 -5.65 -0.35 -7.21
N ALA A 158 -4.48 -0.90 -6.96
CA ALA A 158 -3.22 -0.18 -6.98
C ALA A 158 -2.04 -1.15 -7.13
N THR A 159 -0.87 -0.62 -7.48
CA THR A 159 0.37 -1.38 -7.50
C THR A 159 1.33 -0.82 -6.47
N GLU A 160 1.75 -1.66 -5.53
CA GLU A 160 2.74 -1.31 -4.51
C GLU A 160 4.06 -2.04 -4.80
N ARG A 161 5.17 -1.30 -4.80
CA ARG A 161 6.51 -1.84 -5.03
C ARG A 161 7.32 -1.81 -3.74
N TYR A 162 7.98 -2.93 -3.43
CA TYR A 162 8.86 -3.04 -2.28
C TYR A 162 10.21 -3.58 -2.69
N ALA A 163 11.29 -2.90 -2.29
CA ALA A 163 12.61 -3.52 -2.27
C ALA A 163 12.58 -4.68 -1.28
N MET A 164 13.22 -5.78 -1.63
CA MET A 164 13.11 -7.01 -0.87
C MET A 164 14.45 -7.67 -0.59
N THR A 165 14.54 -8.31 0.58
CA THR A 165 15.64 -9.20 0.94
C THR A 165 15.06 -10.43 1.59
N PHE A 166 15.47 -11.60 1.14
CA PHE A 166 14.98 -12.87 1.66
C PHE A 166 16.13 -13.73 2.15
N GLN A 167 16.01 -14.18 3.39
CA GLN A 167 16.99 -15.00 4.07
C GLN A 167 16.25 -16.15 4.76
N GLY A 168 15.88 -17.17 3.98
CA GLY A 168 15.18 -18.36 4.45
C GLY A 168 13.84 -18.04 5.13
N GLN A 169 13.84 -17.94 6.45
CA GLN A 169 12.65 -17.70 7.28
C GLN A 169 12.36 -16.22 7.54
N LYS A 170 13.15 -15.31 6.96
CA LYS A 170 12.98 -13.86 7.09
C LYS A 170 12.77 -13.21 5.73
N LEU A 171 11.73 -12.39 5.64
CA LEU A 171 11.43 -11.55 4.48
C LEU A 171 11.45 -10.08 4.93
N LEU A 172 12.42 -9.33 4.43
CA LEU A 172 12.47 -7.88 4.62
C LEU A 172 11.82 -7.20 3.41
N LEU A 173 10.84 -6.34 3.67
CA LEU A 173 10.24 -5.43 2.69
C LEU A 173 10.56 -3.99 3.05
N ALA A 174 10.95 -3.19 2.06
CA ALA A 174 11.25 -1.78 2.24
C ALA A 174 10.55 -0.90 1.18
N SER A 175 10.00 0.23 1.62
CA SER A 175 9.41 1.26 0.76
C SER A 175 9.73 2.63 1.34
N GLY A 176 10.58 3.39 0.62
CA GLY A 176 11.13 4.66 1.12
C GLY A 176 11.78 4.49 2.50
N PRO A 177 11.38 5.27 3.52
CA PRO A 177 11.92 5.16 4.88
C PRO A 177 11.36 3.96 5.65
N SER A 178 10.29 3.32 5.18
CA SER A 178 9.64 2.22 5.88
C SER A 178 10.33 0.90 5.62
N ARG A 179 10.56 0.11 6.67
CA ARG A 179 11.17 -1.23 6.60
C ARG A 179 10.44 -2.18 7.54
N TRP A 180 10.06 -3.34 7.03
CA TRP A 180 9.38 -4.37 7.81
C TRP A 180 10.10 -5.70 7.61
N THR A 181 10.49 -6.32 8.71
CA THR A 181 11.06 -7.67 8.70
C THR A 181 9.99 -8.64 9.15
N PHE A 182 9.55 -9.48 8.24
CA PHE A 182 8.62 -10.55 8.49
C PHE A 182 9.36 -11.84 8.86
N SER A 183 8.80 -12.58 9.79
CA SER A 183 9.16 -13.96 10.09
C SER A 183 8.09 -14.90 9.57
N ARG A 184 8.49 -16.05 9.04
CA ARG A 184 7.54 -17.12 8.71
C ARG A 184 6.92 -17.66 10.00
N GLY A 185 5.60 -17.83 9.99
CA GLY A 185 4.84 -18.46 11.07
C GLY A 185 4.75 -19.97 10.91
#